data_AF-A0A485LHI2-F1
#
_entry.id   AF-A0A485LHI2-F1
#
_cell.length_a   1.000
_cell.length_b   1.000
_cell.length_c   1.000
_cell.angle_alpha   90.00
_cell.angle_beta   90.00
_cell.angle_gamma   90.00
#
_symmetry.space_group_name_H-M   'P 1'
#
loop_
_entity.id
_entity.type
_entity.pdbx_description
1 polymer ?
#
loop_
_entity_poly.entity_id
_entity_poly.type
_entity_poly.pdbx_seq_one_letter_code
_entity_poly.pdbx_strand_id
1 'polypeptide(L)'
;MQVVSLPVLRDQPFFNNAMFPRIATNLAPLAAHMAVAGPTRCSIDRCDHFAKLNGMCLTHHRTKHVRPAQRSPVATSSASSCCSSSHGDDTTTAQSPSTPTDAKLKLKNRNRKCRTDACLSYARSGGYCTRHGGGRKCKVDNCGTASQTGGYCRLHGGGSRCRITDCNQFARIRGLCLAHNRGTSDDATTPAAYFDVVDRA
;
A
#
# COMPACT_ATOMS: atom_id res chain seq x y z
N MET A 1 -21.26 36.87 70.58
CA MET A 1 -22.50 37.44 70.01
C MET A 1 -22.09 38.48 68.98
N GLN A 2 -22.32 38.22 67.70
CA GLN A 2 -22.76 39.18 66.68
C GLN A 2 -22.76 38.44 65.34
N VAL A 3 -23.97 38.01 64.97
CA VAL A 3 -24.36 37.65 63.62
C VAL A 3 -24.55 38.94 62.84
N VAL A 4 -23.90 39.07 61.68
CA VAL A 4 -24.28 40.07 60.68
C VAL A 4 -24.42 39.39 59.33
N SER A 5 -25.68 39.14 59.00
CA SER A 5 -26.20 38.76 57.70
C SER A 5 -25.84 39.82 56.66
N LEU A 6 -25.43 39.40 55.46
CA LEU A 6 -25.38 40.25 54.28
C LEU A 6 -26.50 39.87 53.29
N PRO A 7 -27.19 40.86 52.70
CA PRO A 7 -28.48 40.69 52.04
C PRO A 7 -28.42 40.26 50.57
N VAL A 8 -29.46 39.51 50.20
CA VAL A 8 -29.96 39.27 48.84
C VAL A 8 -30.63 40.54 48.29
N LEU A 9 -30.21 41.02 47.13
CA LEU A 9 -30.93 41.99 46.26
C LEU A 9 -30.62 41.57 44.81
N ARG A 10 -31.53 40.94 44.04
CA ARG A 10 -32.85 41.31 43.50
C ARG A 10 -32.75 42.23 42.26
N ASP A 11 -33.45 41.76 41.24
CA ASP A 11 -33.61 42.16 39.84
C ASP A 11 -33.68 43.65 39.46
N GLN A 12 -33.53 43.83 38.12
CA GLN A 12 -34.19 44.76 37.18
C GLN A 12 -33.17 45.65 36.40
N PRO A 13 -33.50 46.24 35.22
CA PRO A 13 -34.60 45.98 34.27
C PRO A 13 -34.19 45.93 32.78
N PHE A 14 -35.11 45.41 31.97
CA PHE A 14 -35.52 45.83 30.62
C PHE A 14 -34.68 46.89 29.88
N PHE A 15 -34.10 46.50 28.73
CA PHE A 15 -33.88 47.41 27.60
C PHE A 15 -34.81 47.02 26.43
N ASN A 16 -35.64 47.98 26.08
CA ASN A 16 -36.61 47.95 24.98
C ASN A 16 -35.93 48.10 23.60
N ASN A 17 -36.53 47.41 22.63
CA ASN A 17 -36.80 47.81 21.24
C ASN A 17 -35.80 48.72 20.49
N ALA A 18 -35.10 48.13 19.53
CA ALA A 18 -34.69 48.82 18.31
C ALA A 18 -35.30 48.11 17.09
N MET A 19 -36.18 48.86 16.44
CA MET A 19 -36.99 48.54 15.29
C MET A 19 -36.12 48.64 14.03
N PHE A 20 -35.71 47.51 13.45
CA PHE A 20 -35.02 47.49 12.16
C PHE A 20 -35.98 47.00 11.06
N PRO A 21 -36.14 47.75 9.95
CA PRO A 21 -37.04 47.37 8.86
C PRO A 21 -36.49 46.15 8.13
N ARG A 22 -37.32 45.12 8.02
CA ARG A 22 -37.06 43.91 7.23
C ARG A 22 -37.17 44.24 5.74
N ILE A 23 -36.05 44.38 5.06
CA ILE A 23 -36.00 44.40 3.60
C ILE A 23 -36.22 42.96 3.12
N ALA A 24 -37.40 42.70 2.59
CA ALA A 24 -37.74 41.43 1.96
C ALA A 24 -37.12 41.37 0.55
N THR A 25 -35.86 40.96 0.45
CA THR A 25 -35.29 40.52 -0.83
C THR A 25 -35.76 39.10 -1.12
N ASN A 26 -36.82 38.99 -1.92
CA ASN A 26 -37.15 37.78 -2.67
C ASN A 26 -35.98 37.49 -3.62
N LEU A 27 -35.10 36.57 -3.25
CA LEU A 27 -34.30 35.83 -4.23
C LEU A 27 -34.64 34.35 -4.07
N ALA A 28 -35.20 33.80 -5.13
CA ALA A 28 -35.50 32.38 -5.28
C ALA A 28 -34.28 31.53 -4.91
N PRO A 29 -34.43 30.43 -4.16
CA PRO A 29 -33.41 29.41 -4.13
C PRO A 29 -33.44 28.71 -5.49
N LEU A 30 -32.56 29.10 -6.40
CA LEU A 30 -32.10 28.18 -7.43
C LEU A 30 -31.44 27.03 -6.68
N ALA A 31 -32.21 25.97 -6.47
CA ALA A 31 -31.74 24.71 -5.96
C ALA A 31 -30.68 24.18 -6.92
N ALA A 32 -29.42 24.53 -6.65
CA ALA A 32 -28.29 23.81 -7.16
C ALA A 32 -28.37 22.41 -6.56
N HIS A 33 -29.02 21.50 -7.28
CA HIS A 33 -28.83 20.06 -7.11
C HIS A 33 -27.34 19.78 -7.34
N MET A 34 -26.55 19.88 -6.28
CA MET A 34 -25.25 19.22 -6.19
C MET A 34 -25.53 17.73 -6.17
N ALA A 35 -25.77 17.16 -7.35
CA ALA A 35 -25.75 15.73 -7.55
C ALA A 35 -24.36 15.27 -7.15
N VAL A 36 -24.25 14.66 -5.97
CA VAL A 36 -23.10 13.85 -5.60
C VAL A 36 -23.07 12.74 -6.64
N ALA A 37 -22.30 12.93 -7.70
CA ALA A 37 -22.12 11.94 -8.75
C ALA A 37 -21.55 10.69 -8.07
N GLY A 38 -22.41 9.69 -7.88
CA GLY A 38 -21.99 8.36 -7.49
C GLY A 38 -20.93 7.84 -8.47
N PRO A 39 -20.15 6.83 -8.08
CA PRO A 39 -19.07 6.33 -8.92
C PRO A 39 -19.62 5.89 -10.28
N THR A 40 -19.23 6.61 -11.34
CA THR A 40 -19.69 6.38 -12.71
C THR A 40 -19.15 5.05 -13.22
N ARG A 41 -19.94 4.30 -13.99
CA ARG A 41 -19.48 3.05 -14.61
C ARG A 41 -18.60 3.33 -15.82
N CYS A 42 -17.72 2.38 -16.12
CA CYS A 42 -16.87 2.45 -17.30
C CYS A 42 -17.73 2.52 -18.58
N SER A 43 -17.35 3.42 -19.47
CA SER A 43 -18.03 3.65 -20.76
C SER A 43 -17.83 2.53 -21.81
N ILE A 44 -17.28 1.37 -21.44
CA ILE A 44 -17.07 0.25 -22.37
C ILE A 44 -18.20 -0.76 -22.18
N ASP A 45 -18.81 -1.21 -23.27
CA ASP A 45 -19.87 -2.21 -23.26
C ASP A 45 -19.47 -3.45 -22.45
N ARG A 46 -20.34 -3.85 -21.52
CA ARG A 46 -20.15 -4.99 -20.59
C ARG A 46 -18.95 -4.86 -19.66
N CYS A 47 -18.58 -3.65 -19.26
CA CYS A 47 -17.61 -3.41 -18.19
C CYS A 47 -18.27 -2.92 -16.90
N ASP A 48 -18.33 -3.77 -15.88
CA ASP A 48 -18.90 -3.41 -14.57
C ASP A 48 -17.92 -2.69 -13.64
N HIS A 49 -16.75 -2.31 -14.14
CA HIS A 49 -15.78 -1.54 -13.35
C HIS A 49 -16.13 -0.05 -13.30
N PHE A 50 -15.81 0.59 -12.18
CA PHE A 50 -15.95 2.03 -12.03
C PHE A 50 -14.97 2.81 -12.90
N ALA A 51 -15.47 3.87 -13.53
CA ALA A 51 -14.68 4.87 -14.21
C ALA A 51 -13.86 5.66 -13.20
N LYS A 52 -12.54 5.68 -13.42
CA LYS A 52 -11.59 6.40 -12.56
C LYS A 52 -10.93 7.57 -13.29
N LEU A 53 -10.81 7.48 -14.62
CA LEU A 53 -10.24 8.51 -15.49
C LEU A 53 -11.03 8.58 -16.79
N ASN A 54 -11.46 9.77 -17.20
CA ASN A 54 -12.08 10.05 -18.50
C ASN A 54 -13.25 9.09 -18.86
N GLY A 55 -14.09 8.74 -17.89
CA GLY A 55 -15.21 7.82 -18.10
C GLY A 55 -14.83 6.35 -18.31
N MET A 56 -13.57 5.96 -18.05
CA MET A 56 -13.08 4.58 -18.27
C MET A 56 -12.46 4.00 -16.99
N CYS A 57 -12.50 2.67 -16.85
CA CYS A 57 -11.80 1.96 -15.80
C CYS A 57 -10.28 1.96 -16.06
N LEU A 58 -9.46 1.70 -15.02
CA LEU A 58 -8.00 1.69 -15.14
C LEU A 58 -7.48 0.72 -16.22
N THR A 59 -8.14 -0.43 -16.39
CA THR A 59 -7.79 -1.44 -17.40
C THR A 59 -7.97 -0.87 -18.81
N HIS A 60 -9.12 -0.27 -19.08
CA HIS A 60 -9.45 0.27 -20.40
C HIS A 60 -8.78 1.61 -20.72
N HIS A 61 -8.50 2.43 -19.70
CA HIS A 61 -7.73 3.66 -19.87
C HIS A 61 -6.27 3.36 -20.24
N ARG A 62 -5.67 2.32 -19.66
CA ARG A 62 -4.28 1.93 -19.94
C ARG A 62 -4.11 1.29 -21.32
N THR A 63 -5.13 0.60 -21.84
CA THR A 63 -5.10 0.01 -23.19
C THR A 63 -5.21 1.04 -24.31
N LYS A 64 -5.67 2.28 -24.06
CA LYS A 64 -5.65 3.37 -25.06
C LYS A 64 -4.24 3.80 -25.49
N HIS A 65 -3.20 3.43 -24.75
CA HIS A 65 -1.80 3.68 -25.11
C HIS A 65 -1.08 2.48 -25.73
N VAL A 66 -1.79 1.37 -25.96
CA VAL A 66 -1.27 0.29 -26.80
C VAL A 66 -1.75 0.58 -28.22
N ARG A 67 -0.85 1.09 -29.06
CA ARG A 67 -1.06 1.11 -30.52
C ARG A 67 -1.51 -0.29 -30.95
N PRO A 68 -2.62 -0.46 -31.67
CA PRO A 68 -3.00 -1.76 -32.19
C PRO A 68 -1.89 -2.24 -33.12
N ALA A 69 -1.12 -3.24 -32.68
CA ALA A 69 -0.33 -4.05 -33.59
C ALA A 69 -1.33 -4.75 -34.52
N GLN A 70 -1.23 -4.42 -35.79
CA GLN A 70 -2.08 -4.91 -36.85
C GLN A 70 -2.13 -6.45 -36.79
N ARG A 71 -3.33 -7.01 -36.63
CA ARG A 71 -3.63 -8.37 -37.09
C ARG A 71 -3.78 -8.27 -38.62
N SER A 72 -2.83 -8.84 -39.36
CA SER A 72 -3.05 -9.18 -40.77
C SER A 72 -3.43 -10.66 -40.87
N PRO A 73 -4.50 -11.01 -41.60
CA PRO A 73 -4.76 -12.39 -42.00
C PRO A 73 -3.98 -12.67 -43.29
N VAL A 74 -3.22 -13.77 -43.34
CA VAL A 74 -2.76 -14.33 -44.62
C VAL A 74 -3.30 -15.73 -44.73
N ALA A 75 -4.09 -15.90 -45.79
CA ALA A 75 -4.67 -17.14 -46.26
C ALA A 75 -3.61 -18.08 -46.84
N THR A 76 -3.89 -19.37 -46.63
CA THR A 76 -3.72 -20.52 -47.53
C THR A 76 -2.87 -20.32 -48.81
N SER A 77 -1.74 -21.02 -48.88
CA SER A 77 -1.26 -21.64 -50.14
C SER A 77 -0.37 -22.83 -49.80
N SER A 78 -0.76 -23.98 -50.33
CA SER A 78 -0.10 -25.28 -50.25
C SER A 78 1.03 -25.42 -51.28
N ALA A 79 2.18 -25.96 -50.88
CA ALA A 79 3.07 -26.78 -51.72
C ALA A 79 4.10 -27.56 -50.86
N SER A 80 3.85 -28.86 -50.76
CA SER A 80 4.70 -30.06 -50.79
C SER A 80 6.23 -30.03 -50.55
N SER A 81 6.66 -31.14 -49.90
CA SER A 81 7.97 -31.84 -49.88
C SER A 81 9.14 -31.15 -49.14
N CYS A 82 9.89 -31.80 -48.25
CA CYS A 82 10.30 -33.21 -48.16
C CYS A 82 10.66 -33.67 -46.72
N CYS A 83 10.38 -34.95 -46.44
CA CYS A 83 11.06 -35.80 -45.47
C CYS A 83 12.51 -36.04 -45.96
N SER A 84 13.54 -36.34 -45.17
CA SER A 84 13.67 -37.27 -44.04
C SER A 84 14.99 -36.98 -43.33
N SER A 85 15.11 -37.36 -42.06
CA SER A 85 16.28 -38.09 -41.52
C SER A 85 16.05 -38.45 -40.07
N SER A 86 15.70 -39.70 -39.86
CA SER A 86 15.68 -40.40 -38.58
C SER A 86 17.09 -40.88 -38.26
N HIS A 87 17.64 -40.57 -37.09
CA HIS A 87 18.66 -41.32 -36.34
C HIS A 87 18.72 -40.66 -34.95
N GLY A 88 18.64 -41.30 -33.79
CA GLY A 88 18.36 -42.65 -33.31
C GLY A 88 18.34 -42.50 -31.77
N ASP A 89 17.57 -43.35 -31.08
CA ASP A 89 17.49 -43.40 -29.62
C ASP A 89 18.86 -43.60 -28.95
N ASP A 90 19.09 -43.03 -27.77
CA ASP A 90 19.59 -43.83 -26.65
C ASP A 90 19.39 -43.16 -25.28
N THR A 91 19.09 -44.01 -24.30
CA THR A 91 18.83 -43.71 -22.90
C THR A 91 20.15 -43.85 -22.15
N THR A 92 20.70 -42.81 -21.52
CA THR A 92 21.75 -43.00 -20.49
C THR A 92 21.81 -41.84 -19.49
N THR A 93 21.37 -42.16 -18.26
CA THR A 93 22.07 -42.01 -16.98
C THR A 93 22.85 -40.72 -16.69
N ALA A 94 22.37 -40.04 -15.64
CA ALA A 94 23.09 -39.28 -14.60
C ALA A 94 24.42 -38.59 -14.95
N GLN A 95 24.44 -37.26 -14.78
CA GLN A 95 25.26 -36.62 -13.74
C GLN A 95 24.92 -35.12 -13.64
N SER A 96 24.66 -34.69 -12.40
CA SER A 96 24.80 -33.30 -12.01
C SER A 96 26.30 -32.98 -11.90
N PRO A 97 26.76 -31.84 -12.44
CA PRO A 97 28.01 -31.25 -12.00
C PRO A 97 27.74 -29.98 -11.18
N SER A 98 28.28 -29.98 -9.96
CA SER A 98 28.43 -28.83 -9.08
C SER A 98 29.42 -27.80 -9.65
N THR A 99 28.94 -26.56 -9.76
CA THR A 99 29.59 -25.23 -9.68
C THR A 99 31.01 -25.03 -10.22
N PRO A 100 31.21 -23.88 -10.91
CA PRO A 100 32.08 -22.86 -10.31
C PRO A 100 31.46 -21.46 -10.31
N THR A 101 32.03 -20.65 -9.42
CA THR A 101 31.81 -19.24 -9.12
C THR A 101 31.92 -18.35 -10.35
N ASP A 102 30.88 -17.56 -10.65
CA ASP A 102 31.08 -16.25 -11.28
C ASP A 102 29.89 -15.31 -11.11
N ALA A 103 30.22 -14.08 -10.73
CA ALA A 103 29.30 -12.99 -10.48
C ALA A 103 28.65 -12.51 -11.78
N LYS A 104 27.46 -13.02 -12.10
CA LYS A 104 26.57 -12.39 -13.07
C LYS A 104 25.25 -12.10 -12.40
N LEU A 105 24.95 -10.80 -12.25
CA LEU A 105 23.67 -10.29 -11.75
C LEU A 105 22.54 -10.72 -12.70
N LYS A 106 22.14 -11.98 -12.60
CA LYS A 106 21.03 -12.57 -13.35
C LYS A 106 19.79 -11.90 -12.82
N LEU A 107 19.23 -10.99 -13.61
CA LEU A 107 17.98 -10.31 -13.28
C LEU A 107 16.97 -11.39 -12.90
N LYS A 108 16.70 -11.48 -11.59
CA LYS A 108 15.84 -12.51 -11.01
C LYS A 108 14.49 -12.30 -11.65
N ASN A 109 14.10 -13.23 -12.53
CA ASN A 109 12.74 -13.29 -13.02
C ASN A 109 11.81 -13.29 -11.80
N ARG A 110 11.16 -12.15 -11.56
CA ARG A 110 10.25 -11.92 -10.42
C ARG A 110 8.96 -12.73 -10.58
N ASN A 111 8.80 -13.42 -11.70
CA ASN A 111 7.64 -14.23 -12.06
C ASN A 111 7.90 -15.74 -11.96
N ARG A 112 8.95 -16.18 -11.26
CA ARG A 112 9.15 -17.62 -11.00
C ARG A 112 8.04 -18.14 -10.09
N LYS A 113 7.42 -19.27 -10.46
CA LYS A 113 6.41 -19.97 -9.64
C LYS A 113 7.11 -20.80 -8.56
N CYS A 114 6.39 -21.09 -7.48
CA CYS A 114 6.82 -22.00 -6.44
C CYS A 114 7.00 -23.42 -7.00
N ARG A 115 8.08 -24.11 -6.59
CA ARG A 115 8.41 -25.46 -7.06
C ARG A 115 7.49 -26.55 -6.50
N THR A 116 6.83 -26.30 -5.38
CA THR A 116 5.83 -27.22 -4.81
C THR A 116 4.69 -27.47 -5.79
N ASP A 117 4.31 -28.74 -5.93
CA ASP A 117 3.23 -29.18 -6.81
C ASP A 117 1.93 -28.44 -6.50
N ALA A 118 1.21 -28.05 -7.56
CA ALA A 118 -0.03 -27.27 -7.49
C ALA A 118 0.07 -25.90 -6.76
N CYS A 119 1.26 -25.37 -6.47
CA CYS A 119 1.40 -24.04 -5.87
C CYS A 119 1.44 -22.93 -6.93
N LEU A 120 0.37 -22.14 -7.01
CA LEU A 120 0.28 -20.99 -7.93
C LEU A 120 1.01 -19.73 -7.41
N SER A 121 1.54 -19.76 -6.19
CA SER A 121 2.24 -18.62 -5.60
C SER A 121 3.62 -18.40 -6.23
N TYR A 122 4.07 -17.15 -6.25
CA TYR A 122 5.40 -16.80 -6.73
C TYR A 122 6.51 -17.21 -5.75
N ALA A 123 7.62 -17.69 -6.31
CA ALA A 123 8.82 -18.02 -5.58
C ALA A 123 9.61 -16.77 -5.19
N ARG A 124 10.05 -16.70 -3.93
CA ARG A 124 10.86 -15.60 -3.40
C ARG A 124 12.34 -15.97 -3.41
N SER A 125 12.70 -17.03 -2.68
CA SER A 125 14.05 -17.59 -2.60
C SER A 125 14.01 -19.11 -2.72
N GLY A 126 15.11 -19.71 -3.20
CA GLY A 126 15.23 -21.18 -3.30
C GLY A 126 14.22 -21.86 -4.23
N GLY A 127 13.44 -21.12 -5.03
CA GLY A 127 12.37 -21.68 -5.84
C GLY A 127 11.05 -21.89 -5.09
N TYR A 128 10.91 -21.41 -3.86
CA TYR A 128 9.70 -21.60 -3.05
C TYR A 128 9.01 -20.28 -2.69
N CYS A 129 7.71 -20.33 -2.42
CA CYS A 129 6.94 -19.19 -1.90
C CYS A 129 7.11 -19.06 -0.38
N THR A 130 6.59 -17.99 0.23
CA THR A 130 6.67 -17.79 1.69
C THR A 130 6.14 -18.98 2.50
N ARG A 131 5.06 -19.62 2.04
CA ARG A 131 4.44 -20.77 2.71
C ARG A 131 5.27 -22.05 2.57
N HIS A 132 6.04 -22.19 1.51
CA HIS A 132 6.81 -23.40 1.19
C HIS A 132 8.32 -23.22 1.41
N GLY A 133 8.75 -22.26 2.22
CA GLY A 133 10.16 -22.09 2.61
C GLY A 133 10.96 -21.04 1.84
N GLY A 134 10.30 -20.23 1.00
CA GLY A 134 10.90 -19.05 0.36
C GLY A 134 11.01 -17.82 1.26
N GLY A 135 10.59 -17.92 2.52
CA GLY A 135 10.79 -16.89 3.53
C GLY A 135 12.11 -17.09 4.28
N ARG A 136 12.71 -15.99 4.73
CA ARG A 136 13.83 -16.07 5.68
C ARG A 136 13.31 -16.57 7.03
N LYS A 137 14.02 -17.50 7.65
CA LYS A 137 13.72 -17.99 9.00
C LYS A 137 14.44 -17.13 10.04
N CYS A 138 13.93 -17.18 11.27
CA CYS A 138 14.59 -16.59 12.42
C CYS A 138 16.00 -17.17 12.59
N LYS A 139 16.98 -16.31 12.89
CA LYS A 139 18.37 -16.71 13.14
C LYS A 139 18.59 -17.43 14.47
N VAL A 140 17.66 -17.29 15.43
CA VAL A 140 17.74 -17.99 16.72
C VAL A 140 17.61 -19.50 16.50
N ASP A 141 18.48 -20.26 17.16
CA ASP A 141 18.51 -21.71 17.10
C ASP A 141 17.15 -22.30 17.48
N ASN A 142 16.75 -23.38 16.79
CA ASN A 142 15.47 -24.05 16.97
C ASN A 142 14.22 -23.18 16.72
N CYS A 143 14.35 -21.99 16.12
CA CYS A 143 13.22 -21.14 15.81
C CYS A 143 12.77 -21.29 14.34
N GLY A 144 11.72 -22.07 14.10
CA GLY A 144 11.14 -22.27 12.76
C GLY A 144 10.31 -21.09 12.22
N THR A 145 10.15 -20.01 12.99
CA THR A 145 9.28 -18.89 12.60
C THR A 145 9.93 -17.97 11.55
N ALA A 146 9.10 -17.31 10.75
CA ALA A 146 9.57 -16.40 9.71
C ALA A 146 10.20 -15.13 10.33
N SER A 147 11.36 -14.74 9.81
CA SER A 147 12.01 -13.49 10.21
C SER A 147 11.29 -12.29 9.61
N GLN A 148 11.19 -11.22 10.39
CA GLN A 148 10.71 -9.91 9.94
C GLN A 148 11.91 -9.08 9.43
N THR A 149 12.48 -8.24 10.28
CA THR A 149 13.69 -7.45 10.02
C THR A 149 14.87 -8.00 10.83
N GLY A 150 16.11 -7.68 10.41
CA GLY A 150 17.33 -8.13 11.11
C GLY A 150 17.63 -9.63 11.04
N GLY A 151 16.72 -10.44 10.47
CA GLY A 151 16.82 -11.90 10.49
C GLY A 151 16.18 -12.53 11.73
N TYR A 152 15.41 -11.78 12.51
CA TYR A 152 14.73 -12.29 13.70
C TYR A 152 13.22 -12.31 13.50
N CYS A 153 12.53 -13.22 14.18
CA CYS A 153 11.06 -13.22 14.23
C CYS A 153 10.55 -12.21 15.26
N ARG A 154 9.23 -12.00 15.31
CA ARG A 154 8.61 -11.03 16.22
C ARG A 154 8.95 -11.27 17.71
N LEU A 155 9.11 -12.53 18.11
CA LEU A 155 9.45 -12.89 19.50
C LEU A 155 10.94 -12.73 19.80
N HIS A 156 11.80 -12.82 18.79
CA HIS A 156 13.26 -12.75 18.94
C HIS A 156 13.84 -11.40 18.50
N GLY A 157 13.05 -10.32 18.54
CA GLY A 157 13.52 -8.96 18.22
C GLY A 157 13.37 -8.52 16.76
N GLY A 158 12.59 -9.25 15.97
CA GLY A 158 12.23 -8.88 14.61
C GLY A 158 11.12 -7.82 14.56
N GLY A 159 11.30 -6.81 13.73
CA GLY A 159 10.39 -5.67 13.59
C GLY A 159 10.86 -4.45 14.37
N SER A 160 10.49 -3.26 13.91
CA SER A 160 10.82 -2.00 14.59
C SER A 160 9.91 -1.76 15.80
N ARG A 161 10.49 -1.27 16.90
CA ARG A 161 9.74 -0.74 18.04
C ARG A 161 9.20 0.66 17.74
N CYS A 162 8.21 1.09 18.51
CA CYS A 162 7.74 2.46 18.48
C CYS A 162 8.88 3.41 18.85
N ARG A 163 8.96 4.55 18.15
CA ARG A 163 10.00 5.56 18.33
C ARG A 163 9.81 6.38 19.61
N ILE A 164 8.57 6.49 20.10
CA ILE A 164 8.27 7.15 21.38
C ILE A 164 8.96 6.41 22.53
N THR A 165 9.62 7.16 23.40
CA THR A 165 10.27 6.65 24.61
C THR A 165 9.27 5.88 25.47
N ASP A 166 9.74 4.85 26.16
CA ASP A 166 8.92 3.99 27.03
C ASP A 166 7.77 3.22 26.33
N CYS A 167 7.72 3.25 25.00
CA CYS A 167 6.73 2.50 24.24
C CYS A 167 7.28 1.14 23.75
N ASN A 168 6.92 0.09 24.46
CA ASN A 168 7.23 -1.30 24.07
C ASN A 168 6.31 -1.88 23.00
N GLN A 169 5.57 -1.05 22.25
CA GLN A 169 4.72 -1.50 21.16
C GLN A 169 5.49 -1.57 19.84
N PHE A 170 5.05 -2.45 18.95
CA PHE A 170 5.61 -2.53 17.61
C PHE A 170 5.16 -1.35 16.76
N ALA A 171 6.11 -0.76 16.04
CA ALA A 171 5.81 0.24 15.05
C ALA A 171 5.06 -0.39 13.86
N ARG A 172 4.04 0.33 13.38
CA ARG A 172 3.26 -0.05 12.20
C ARG A 172 3.52 0.89 11.05
N ILE A 173 3.51 2.19 11.31
CA ILE A 173 3.63 3.24 10.29
C ILE A 173 4.65 4.26 10.78
N ARG A 174 5.63 4.60 9.94
CA ARG A 174 6.64 5.65 10.22
C ARG A 174 7.38 5.51 11.55
N GLY A 175 7.62 4.29 12.01
CA GLY A 175 8.28 4.04 13.29
C GLY A 175 7.37 4.26 14.51
N LEU A 176 6.07 4.47 14.35
CA LEU A 176 5.10 4.65 15.44
C LEU A 176 4.14 3.47 15.53
N CYS A 177 3.72 3.13 16.76
CA CYS A 177 2.69 2.12 16.99
C CYS A 177 1.30 2.67 16.61
N LEU A 178 0.26 1.81 16.63
CA LEU A 178 -1.08 2.27 16.24
C LEU A 178 -1.64 3.34 17.20
N ALA A 179 -1.27 3.30 18.48
CA ALA A 179 -1.68 4.32 19.46
C ALA A 179 -1.03 5.68 19.14
N HIS A 180 0.29 5.70 18.96
CA HIS A 180 1.05 6.94 18.71
C HIS A 180 0.96 7.46 17.27
N ASN A 181 0.49 6.66 16.31
CA ASN A 181 0.25 7.12 14.93
C ASN A 181 -1.07 7.90 14.76
N ARG A 182 -1.87 8.10 15.82
CA ARG A 182 -3.13 8.86 15.80
C ARG A 182 -2.96 10.33 16.18
N GLY A 183 -1.82 10.92 15.88
CA GLY A 183 -1.68 12.38 15.83
C GLY A 183 -1.27 13.10 17.12
N THR A 184 -0.75 12.42 18.14
CA THR A 184 -0.13 13.12 19.29
C THR A 184 1.38 13.15 19.09
N SER A 185 1.86 14.24 18.51
CA SER A 185 3.28 14.60 18.47
C SER A 185 3.70 15.25 19.77
N ASP A 186 3.41 14.64 20.91
CA ASP A 186 3.67 15.30 22.19
C ASP A 186 4.52 14.36 23.05
N ASP A 187 5.80 14.28 22.66
CA ASP A 187 6.85 14.84 23.51
C ASP A 187 8.17 14.95 22.72
N ALA A 188 8.35 16.13 22.15
CA ALA A 188 9.61 16.60 21.63
C ALA A 188 10.49 17.13 22.78
N THR A 189 10.89 16.26 23.71
CA THR A 189 12.01 16.58 24.62
C THR A 189 13.30 15.93 24.11
N THR A 190 13.71 16.34 22.91
CA THR A 190 15.13 16.57 22.63
C THR A 190 15.20 17.91 21.91
N PRO A 191 15.82 18.94 22.51
CA PRO A 191 15.94 20.25 21.88
C PRO A 191 16.84 20.11 20.64
N ALA A 192 16.22 19.99 19.47
CA ALA A 192 16.86 20.17 18.17
C ALA A 192 17.19 21.66 17.92
N ALA A 193 17.67 22.35 18.96
CA ALA A 193 18.15 23.72 18.96
C ALA A 193 19.41 23.90 19.82
N TYR A 194 20.16 22.82 20.11
CA TYR A 194 21.49 22.91 20.74
C TYR A 194 22.66 22.81 19.74
N PHE A 195 22.41 22.79 18.43
CA PHE A 195 23.50 22.69 17.44
C PHE A 195 23.56 23.84 16.42
N ASP A 196 23.13 25.06 16.78
CA ASP A 196 23.10 26.18 15.83
C ASP A 196 23.67 27.54 16.29
N VAL A 197 24.55 27.65 17.31
CA VAL A 197 25.14 28.98 17.67
C VAL A 197 26.59 29.01 18.22
N VAL A 198 27.55 28.22 17.73
CA VAL A 198 28.98 28.39 18.19
C VAL A 198 30.09 28.40 17.12
N ASP A 199 29.81 28.36 15.81
CA ASP A 199 30.91 28.34 14.81
C ASP A 199 30.65 29.18 13.55
N ARG A 200 30.25 30.45 13.73
CA ARG A 200 30.33 31.45 12.65
C ARG A 200 30.48 32.89 13.17
N ALA A 201 31.54 33.11 13.96
CA ALA A 201 32.11 34.42 14.24
C ALA A 201 33.41 34.59 13.46
#